data_AF-A0A3C1RQL4-F1
#
_entry.id   AF-A0A3C1RQL4-F1
#
_cell.length_a   1.000
_cell.length_b   1.000
_cell.length_c   1.000
_cell.angle_alpha   90.00
_cell.angle_beta   90.00
_cell.angle_gamma   90.00
#
_symmetry.space_group_name_H-M   'P 1'
#
loop_
_entity.id
_entity.type
_entity.pdbx_description
1 polymer ?
#
loop_
_entity_poly.entity_id
_entity_poly.type
_entity_poly.pdbx_seq_one_letter_code
_entity_poly.pdbx_strand_id
1 'polypeptide(L)'
;MVSQITAKLAVATLKDAVSDYNFWGESESDSPLVIKRTKTVLDDKKVLALDASARKKAVGVTGYKPPERTVRVVDLATTFTPLVQQALTEFQTGATAVIAGAGIETLEVTAEASEYYIQLYSLFKLLENPRVLYVEDTGNSPDPYTGLFITGSISDGETIYAQALLIQT
;
A
#
# COMPACT_ATOMS: atom_id res chain seq x y z
N MET A 1 -4.95 -16.89 -22.59
CA MET A 1 -6.16 -16.76 -21.75
C MET A 1 -5.67 -16.49 -20.33
N VAL A 2 -5.72 -15.25 -19.86
CA VAL A 2 -5.38 -14.95 -18.45
C VAL A 2 -6.58 -15.43 -17.63
N SER A 3 -6.38 -16.42 -16.77
CA SER A 3 -7.40 -16.88 -15.83
C SER A 3 -7.82 -15.71 -14.95
N GLN A 4 -9.04 -15.19 -15.15
CA GLN A 4 -9.57 -14.11 -14.32
C GLN A 4 -9.80 -14.64 -12.90
N ILE A 5 -8.99 -14.14 -11.97
CA ILE A 5 -9.11 -14.38 -10.54
C ILE A 5 -10.38 -13.68 -10.02
N THR A 6 -11.20 -14.39 -9.26
CA THR A 6 -12.41 -13.81 -8.64
C THR A 6 -12.07 -12.84 -7.51
N ALA A 7 -12.95 -11.89 -7.18
CA ALA A 7 -12.74 -10.91 -6.09
C ALA A 7 -12.37 -11.57 -4.78
N LYS A 8 -13.11 -12.62 -4.45
CA LYS A 8 -12.97 -13.31 -3.18
C LYS A 8 -11.58 -13.94 -3.06
N LEU A 9 -11.10 -14.56 -4.14
CA LEU A 9 -9.77 -15.15 -4.18
C LEU A 9 -8.69 -14.06 -4.14
N ALA A 10 -8.83 -12.98 -4.92
CA ALA A 10 -7.89 -11.86 -4.89
C ALA A 10 -7.76 -11.24 -3.50
N VAL A 11 -8.88 -11.00 -2.81
CA VAL A 11 -8.86 -10.46 -1.45
C VAL A 11 -8.23 -11.43 -0.46
N ALA A 12 -8.48 -12.74 -0.58
CA ALA A 12 -7.86 -13.72 0.30
C ALA A 12 -6.33 -13.75 0.10
N THR A 13 -5.88 -13.89 -1.15
CA THR A 13 -4.44 -13.90 -1.47
C THR A 13 -3.74 -12.59 -1.09
N LEU A 14 -4.39 -11.44 -1.30
CA LEU A 14 -3.85 -10.14 -0.87
C LEU A 14 -3.77 -10.02 0.65
N LYS A 15 -4.72 -10.60 1.40
CA LYS A 15 -4.68 -10.56 2.87
C LYS A 15 -3.54 -11.41 3.42
N ASP A 16 -3.32 -12.58 2.83
CA ASP A 16 -2.22 -13.46 3.19
C ASP A 16 -0.88 -12.77 2.86
N ALA A 17 -0.79 -12.06 1.74
CA ALA A 17 0.41 -11.30 1.35
C ALA A 17 0.76 -10.13 2.29
N VAL A 18 -0.21 -9.59 3.04
CA VAL A 18 0.00 -8.42 3.93
C VAL A 18 -0.12 -8.76 5.42
N SER A 19 -0.29 -10.04 5.79
CA SER A 19 -0.47 -10.41 7.20
C SER A 19 0.82 -10.30 8.02
N ASP A 20 1.95 -10.57 7.36
CA ASP A 20 3.23 -10.78 8.04
C ASP A 20 4.14 -9.56 7.97
N TYR A 21 3.79 -8.55 7.16
CA TYR A 21 4.55 -7.32 7.00
C TYR A 21 3.65 -6.09 7.04
N ASN A 22 3.97 -5.12 7.90
CA ASN A 22 3.11 -3.98 8.22
C ASN A 22 3.71 -2.62 7.84
N PHE A 23 4.81 -2.60 7.09
CA PHE A 23 5.52 -1.38 6.75
C PHE A 23 5.42 -1.04 5.25
N TRP A 24 5.41 0.25 4.96
CA TRP A 24 5.47 0.81 3.62
C TRP A 24 6.65 1.78 3.56
N GLY A 25 7.54 1.63 2.58
CA GLY A 25 8.85 2.30 2.53
C GLY A 25 8.82 3.82 2.51
N GLU A 26 7.68 4.42 2.15
CA GLU A 26 7.48 5.88 2.15
C GLU A 26 6.92 6.40 3.49
N SER A 27 6.69 5.54 4.48
CA SER A 27 6.17 5.90 5.80
C SER A 27 7.27 5.92 6.85
N GLU A 28 7.20 6.86 7.79
CA GLU A 28 8.07 6.93 8.97
C GLU A 28 7.61 6.01 10.11
N SER A 29 6.48 5.31 9.93
CA SER A 29 5.88 4.42 10.92
C SER A 29 5.17 3.23 10.27
N ASP A 30 4.79 2.26 11.11
CA ASP A 30 3.90 1.15 10.75
C ASP A 30 2.70 1.65 9.94
N SER A 31 2.51 1.05 8.77
CA SER A 31 1.54 1.45 7.76
C SER A 31 0.80 0.21 7.25
N PRO A 32 0.06 -0.49 8.13
CA PRO A 32 -0.59 -1.75 7.78
C PRO A 32 -1.61 -1.54 6.67
N LEU A 33 -1.47 -2.28 5.57
CA LEU A 33 -2.43 -2.28 4.48
C LEU A 33 -3.68 -3.07 4.86
N VAL A 34 -4.84 -2.41 4.81
CA VAL A 34 -6.13 -3.07 4.97
C VAL A 34 -6.72 -3.37 3.61
N ILE A 35 -6.85 -4.67 3.29
CA ILE A 35 -7.46 -5.14 2.05
C ILE A 35 -8.98 -5.16 2.16
N LYS A 36 -9.63 -4.46 1.22
CA LYS A 36 -11.08 -4.31 1.13
C LYS A 36 -11.55 -4.52 -0.30
N ARG A 37 -12.86 -4.71 -0.45
CA ARG A 37 -13.55 -4.74 -1.73
C ARG A 37 -14.85 -3.97 -1.67
N THR A 38 -15.27 -3.45 -2.81
CA THR A 38 -16.47 -2.61 -2.91
C THR A 38 -17.09 -2.74 -4.29
N LYS A 39 -18.42 -2.70 -4.37
CA LYS A 39 -19.17 -2.52 -5.62
C LYS A 39 -19.33 -1.05 -6.00
N THR A 40 -19.11 -0.15 -5.03
CA THR A 40 -19.09 1.29 -5.28
C THR A 40 -17.80 1.66 -5.98
N VAL A 41 -17.92 2.45 -7.05
CA VAL A 41 -16.78 3.05 -7.75
C VAL A 41 -15.92 3.85 -6.78
N LEU A 42 -14.60 3.61 -6.80
CA LEU A 42 -13.61 4.43 -6.08
C LEU A 42 -13.26 5.65 -6.93
N ASP A 43 -14.15 6.63 -6.95
CA ASP A 43 -13.85 7.97 -7.45
C ASP A 43 -13.10 8.80 -6.38
N ASP A 44 -12.59 9.96 -6.78
CA ASP A 44 -11.81 10.84 -5.88
C ASP A 44 -12.63 11.23 -4.64
N LYS A 45 -13.93 11.47 -4.80
CA LYS A 45 -14.82 11.80 -3.69
C LYS A 45 -14.88 10.68 -2.66
N LYS A 46 -14.99 9.43 -3.11
CA LYS A 46 -15.02 8.26 -2.24
C LYS A 46 -13.66 8.03 -1.58
N VAL A 47 -12.57 8.19 -2.32
CA VAL A 47 -11.19 8.07 -1.82
C VAL A 47 -10.94 9.11 -0.72
N LEU A 48 -11.27 10.38 -0.95
CA LEU A 48 -11.15 11.47 0.04
C LEU A 48 -11.98 11.22 1.30
N ALA A 49 -13.16 10.59 1.16
CA ALA A 49 -14.00 10.23 2.28
C ALA A 49 -13.43 9.06 3.10
N LEU A 50 -12.88 8.04 2.44
CA LEU A 50 -12.21 6.91 3.10
C LEU A 50 -10.93 7.35 3.82
N ASP A 51 -10.14 8.23 3.20
CA ASP A 51 -8.95 8.85 3.80
C ASP A 51 -9.33 9.70 5.02
N ALA A 52 -10.34 10.57 4.90
CA ALA A 52 -10.83 11.38 6.02
C ALA A 52 -11.24 10.52 7.22
N SER A 53 -11.87 9.37 6.97
CA SER A 53 -12.23 8.42 8.02
C SER A 53 -11.02 7.76 8.65
N ALA A 54 -9.98 7.43 7.86
CA ALA A 54 -8.74 6.85 8.37
C ALA A 54 -7.98 7.85 9.25
N ARG A 55 -7.81 9.10 8.79
CA ARG A 55 -7.17 10.17 9.57
C ARG A 55 -7.88 10.43 10.88
N LYS A 56 -9.22 10.57 10.86
CA LYS A 56 -10.02 10.74 12.09
C LYS A 56 -9.79 9.61 13.09
N LYS A 57 -9.70 8.37 12.60
CA LYS A 57 -9.42 7.20 13.45
C LYS A 57 -8.00 7.24 14.02
N ALA A 58 -7.01 7.60 13.21
CA ALA A 58 -5.61 7.68 13.63
C ALA A 58 -5.36 8.78 14.67
N VAL A 59 -5.94 9.97 14.46
CA VAL A 59 -5.79 11.11 15.37
C VAL A 59 -6.53 10.88 16.69
N GLY A 60 -7.71 10.23 16.67
CA GLY A 60 -8.45 9.89 17.88
C GLY A 60 -9.04 11.09 18.64
N VAL A 61 -8.94 12.31 18.10
CA VAL A 61 -9.44 13.54 18.73
C VAL A 61 -10.80 13.94 18.16
N THR A 62 -11.74 14.21 19.06
CA THR A 62 -13.06 14.76 18.73
C THR A 62 -12.92 16.15 18.12
N GLY A 63 -13.44 16.35 16.91
CA GLY A 63 -13.41 17.64 16.21
C GLY A 63 -12.28 17.81 15.19
N TYR A 64 -11.42 16.82 15.01
CA TYR A 64 -10.42 16.82 13.93
C TYR A 64 -11.11 16.96 12.57
N LYS A 65 -10.64 17.95 11.81
CA LYS A 65 -11.03 18.20 10.42
C LYS A 65 -9.80 17.93 9.54
N PRO A 66 -9.87 16.93 8.65
CA PRO A 66 -8.83 16.75 7.65
C PRO A 66 -8.63 18.05 6.85
N PRO A 67 -7.40 18.35 6.43
CA PRO A 67 -7.12 19.53 5.62
C PRO A 67 -7.75 19.40 4.23
N GLU A 68 -7.58 20.45 3.42
CA GLU A 68 -7.82 20.36 1.98
C GLU A 68 -6.82 19.38 1.37
N ARG A 69 -7.32 18.43 0.59
CA ARG A 69 -6.56 17.30 0.08
C ARG A 69 -6.92 17.02 -1.36
N THR A 70 -5.96 16.54 -2.13
CA THR A 70 -6.17 16.11 -3.52
C THR A 70 -5.76 14.67 -3.71
N VAL A 71 -6.27 14.04 -4.77
CA VAL A 71 -5.92 12.66 -5.14
C VAL A 71 -4.91 12.73 -6.28
N ARG A 72 -3.70 12.25 -6.04
CA ARG A 72 -2.68 12.03 -7.08
C ARG A 72 -2.72 10.57 -7.52
N VAL A 73 -2.92 10.36 -8.82
CA VAL A 73 -2.96 9.02 -9.43
C VAL A 73 -1.58 8.68 -10.01
N VAL A 74 -1.09 7.50 -9.70
CA VAL A 74 0.20 6.97 -10.14
C VAL A 74 0.00 5.54 -10.64
N ASP A 75 0.75 5.13 -11.66
CA ASP A 75 0.74 3.74 -12.10
C ASP A 75 1.52 2.82 -11.12
N LEU A 76 1.27 1.51 -11.19
CA LEU A 76 1.94 0.55 -10.30
C LEU A 76 3.46 0.55 -10.47
N ALA A 77 3.99 0.68 -11.69
CA ALA A 77 5.43 0.54 -11.92
C ALA A 77 6.19 1.72 -11.30
N THR A 78 5.67 2.94 -11.45
CA THR A 78 6.23 4.16 -10.88
C THR A 78 6.30 4.10 -9.36
N THR A 79 5.29 3.51 -8.69
CA THR A 79 5.30 3.33 -7.23
C THR A 79 6.18 2.16 -6.77
N PHE A 80 6.00 0.96 -7.35
CA PHE A 80 6.61 -0.26 -6.80
C PHE A 80 8.06 -0.46 -7.21
N THR A 81 8.49 0.03 -8.38
CA THR A 81 9.87 -0.18 -8.85
C THR A 81 10.92 0.36 -7.86
N PRO A 82 10.84 1.62 -7.38
CA PRO A 82 11.81 2.11 -6.40
C PRO A 82 11.77 1.33 -5.07
N LEU A 83 10.57 0.97 -4.59
CA LEU A 83 10.41 0.20 -3.35
C LEU A 83 11.05 -1.19 -3.44
N VAL A 84 10.82 -1.89 -4.56
CA VAL A 84 11.43 -3.21 -4.81
C VAL A 84 12.94 -3.08 -4.96
N GLN A 85 13.44 -2.07 -5.68
CA GLN A 85 14.88 -1.85 -5.83
C GLN A 85 15.57 -1.58 -4.50
N GLN A 86 14.96 -0.78 -3.63
CA GLN A 86 15.48 -0.52 -2.30
C GLN A 86 15.52 -1.81 -1.47
N ALA A 87 14.40 -2.54 -1.39
CA ALA A 87 14.32 -3.80 -0.64
C ALA A 87 15.34 -4.84 -1.13
N LEU A 88 15.53 -4.98 -2.44
CA LEU A 88 16.53 -5.89 -3.01
C LEU A 88 17.97 -5.44 -2.68
N THR A 89 18.24 -4.14 -2.63
CA THR A 89 19.55 -3.61 -2.26
C THR A 89 19.86 -3.89 -0.80
N GLU A 90 18.89 -3.70 0.09
CA GLU A 90 19.01 -4.02 1.51
C GLU A 90 19.19 -5.52 1.73
N PHE A 91 18.41 -6.36 1.04
CA PHE A 91 18.55 -7.81 1.07
C PHE A 91 19.93 -8.28 0.58
N GLN A 92 20.43 -7.73 -0.53
CA GLN A 92 21.77 -8.04 -1.04
C GLN A 92 22.87 -7.67 -0.03
N THR A 93 22.71 -6.55 0.66
CA THR A 93 23.63 -6.10 1.71
C THR A 93 23.63 -7.08 2.89
N GLY A 94 22.45 -7.45 3.39
CA GLY A 94 22.29 -8.46 4.44
C GLY A 94 22.87 -9.82 4.02
N ALA A 95 22.61 -10.26 2.80
CA ALA A 95 23.10 -11.54 2.29
C ALA A 95 24.63 -11.58 2.23
N THR A 96 25.25 -10.47 1.83
CA THR A 96 26.71 -10.33 1.84
C THR A 96 27.26 -10.43 3.26
N ALA A 97 26.59 -9.80 4.25
CA ALA A 97 26.98 -9.89 5.66
C ALA A 97 26.87 -11.32 6.20
N VAL A 98 25.79 -12.05 5.86
CA VAL A 98 25.61 -13.46 6.27
C VAL A 98 26.68 -14.35 5.67
N ILE A 99 27.00 -14.18 4.38
CA ILE A 99 28.10 -14.90 3.72
C ILE A 99 29.44 -14.62 4.43
N ALA A 100 29.62 -13.41 4.98
CA ALA A 100 30.78 -13.01 5.76
C ALA A 100 30.73 -13.46 7.25
N GLY A 101 29.70 -14.18 7.68
CA GLY A 101 29.59 -14.78 9.02
C GLY A 101 28.61 -14.10 9.97
N ALA A 102 27.79 -13.16 9.52
CA ALA A 102 26.66 -12.66 10.30
C ALA A 102 25.56 -13.74 10.46
N GLY A 103 24.68 -13.57 11.44
CA GLY A 103 23.54 -14.46 11.67
C GLY A 103 22.46 -14.31 10.59
N ILE A 104 21.80 -15.42 10.25
CA ILE A 104 20.77 -15.47 9.19
C ILE A 104 19.54 -14.63 9.49
N GLU A 105 19.25 -14.39 10.77
CA GLU A 105 18.15 -13.55 11.26
C GLU A 105 18.24 -12.11 10.74
N THR A 106 19.43 -11.66 10.35
CA THR A 106 19.63 -10.33 9.76
C THR A 106 18.93 -10.16 8.40
N LEU A 107 18.50 -11.25 7.76
CA LEU A 107 17.80 -11.22 6.48
C LEU A 107 16.29 -11.07 6.61
N GLU A 108 15.70 -11.45 7.75
CA GLU A 108 14.25 -11.65 7.93
C GLU A 108 13.44 -10.46 7.40
N VAL A 109 13.68 -9.27 7.94
CA VAL A 109 12.97 -8.04 7.57
C VAL A 109 13.16 -7.68 6.09
N THR A 110 14.37 -7.83 5.55
CA THR A 110 14.67 -7.44 4.16
C THR A 110 14.11 -8.42 3.14
N ALA A 111 14.06 -9.71 3.49
CA ALA A 111 13.44 -10.75 2.69
C ALA A 111 11.93 -10.51 2.63
N GLU A 112 11.29 -10.31 3.78
CA GLU A 112 9.87 -10.00 3.90
C GLU A 112 9.48 -8.75 3.12
N ALA A 113 10.25 -7.65 3.25
CA ALA A 113 9.99 -6.43 2.51
C ALA A 113 10.01 -6.66 0.99
N SER A 114 11.00 -7.41 0.50
CA SER A 114 11.13 -7.71 -0.93
C SER A 114 9.96 -8.56 -1.44
N GLU A 115 9.58 -9.59 -0.69
CA GLU A 115 8.45 -10.47 -1.01
C GLU A 115 7.14 -9.68 -1.01
N TYR A 116 6.91 -8.89 0.03
CA TYR A 116 5.73 -8.05 0.21
C TYR A 116 5.47 -7.14 -0.99
N TYR A 117 6.47 -6.35 -1.42
CA TYR A 117 6.29 -5.44 -2.55
C TYR A 117 6.10 -6.19 -3.87
N ILE A 118 6.83 -7.28 -4.10
CA ILE A 118 6.72 -8.09 -5.32
C ILE A 118 5.35 -8.76 -5.42
N GLN A 119 4.85 -9.33 -4.31
CA GLN A 119 3.55 -9.98 -4.25
C GLN A 119 2.43 -8.98 -4.48
N LEU A 120 2.45 -7.81 -3.81
CA LEU A 120 1.47 -6.75 -4.02
C LEU A 120 1.45 -6.28 -5.47
N TYR A 121 2.61 -5.95 -6.04
CA TYR A 121 2.71 -5.54 -7.44
C TYR A 121 2.13 -6.59 -8.37
N SER A 122 2.51 -7.86 -8.18
CA SER A 122 2.08 -8.97 -9.03
C SER A 122 0.58 -9.20 -8.96
N LEU A 123 0.00 -9.16 -7.76
CA LEU A 123 -1.44 -9.38 -7.54
C LEU A 123 -2.26 -8.24 -8.13
N PHE A 124 -1.90 -6.98 -7.86
CA PHE A 124 -2.64 -5.83 -8.42
C PHE A 124 -2.51 -5.73 -9.93
N LYS A 125 -1.37 -6.15 -10.51
CA LYS A 125 -1.18 -6.17 -11.97
C LYS A 125 -2.11 -7.15 -12.70
N LEU A 126 -2.64 -8.16 -12.01
CA LEU A 126 -3.62 -9.09 -12.58
C LEU A 126 -5.04 -8.49 -12.66
N LEU A 127 -5.28 -7.37 -11.99
CA LEU A 127 -6.56 -6.68 -11.96
C LEU A 127 -6.71 -5.73 -13.16
N GLU A 128 -7.95 -5.36 -13.46
CA GLU A 128 -8.27 -4.37 -14.49
C GLU A 128 -8.04 -2.95 -13.95
N ASN A 129 -7.50 -2.06 -14.80
CA ASN A 129 -7.22 -0.66 -14.48
C ASN A 129 -6.46 -0.44 -13.15
N PRO A 130 -5.34 -1.15 -12.91
CA PRO A 130 -4.65 -1.04 -11.64
C PRO A 130 -3.96 0.31 -11.51
N ARG A 131 -4.04 0.90 -10.32
CA ARG A 131 -3.48 2.23 -10.01
C ARG A 131 -3.21 2.40 -8.53
N VAL A 132 -2.24 3.26 -8.22
CA VAL A 132 -1.95 3.75 -6.87
C VAL A 132 -2.50 5.17 -6.76
N LEU A 133 -3.13 5.47 -5.63
CA LEU A 133 -3.71 6.78 -5.32
C LEU A 133 -3.07 7.28 -4.03
N TYR A 134 -2.48 8.47 -4.10
CA TYR A 134 -1.99 9.21 -2.94
C TYR A 134 -2.98 10.32 -2.62
N VAL A 135 -3.37 10.44 -1.35
CA VAL A 135 -4.16 11.56 -0.85
C VAL A 135 -3.24 12.51 -0.11
N GLU A 136 -2.89 13.58 -0.80
CA GLU A 136 -1.87 14.55 -0.39
C GLU A 136 -2.53 15.80 0.17
N ASP A 137 -1.95 16.34 1.24
CA ASP A 137 -2.33 17.62 1.81
C ASP A 137 -1.88 18.76 0.88
N THR A 138 -2.81 19.67 0.57
CA THR A 138 -2.53 20.89 -0.20
C THR A 138 -2.76 22.16 0.62
N GLY A 139 -3.06 22.00 1.91
CA GLY A 139 -3.30 23.08 2.85
C GLY A 139 -2.02 23.77 3.32
N ASN A 140 -2.18 24.96 3.90
CA ASN A 140 -1.07 25.76 4.43
C ASN A 140 -0.61 25.31 5.83
N SER A 141 -1.21 24.24 6.38
CA SER A 141 -0.86 23.65 7.67
C SER A 141 -0.67 22.15 7.45
N PRO A 142 0.57 21.69 7.25
CA PRO A 142 0.83 20.32 6.84
C PRO A 142 0.36 19.32 7.89
N ASP A 143 -0.55 18.45 7.49
CA ASP A 143 -0.97 17.27 8.23
C ASP A 143 0.02 16.14 7.90
N PRO A 144 0.62 15.45 8.90
CA PRO A 144 1.69 14.49 8.67
C PRO A 144 1.22 13.20 8.00
N TYR A 145 -0.03 13.13 7.57
CA TYR A 145 -0.62 11.92 7.01
C TYR A 145 -0.73 12.01 5.49
N THR A 146 -0.39 10.91 4.82
CA THR A 146 -0.68 10.69 3.40
C THR A 146 -1.52 9.44 3.25
N GLY A 147 -2.68 9.56 2.61
CA GLY A 147 -3.54 8.41 2.36
C GLY A 147 -3.00 7.60 1.19
N LEU A 148 -2.81 6.29 1.37
CA LEU A 148 -2.37 5.38 0.31
C LEU A 148 -3.50 4.43 -0.06
N PHE A 149 -3.79 4.33 -1.35
CA PHE A 149 -4.69 3.31 -1.89
C PHE A 149 -4.03 2.62 -3.08
N ILE A 150 -4.05 1.30 -3.11
CA ILE A 150 -3.70 0.51 -4.30
C ILE A 150 -4.98 -0.14 -4.76
N THR A 151 -5.39 0.08 -6.00
CA THR A 151 -6.72 -0.30 -6.48
C THR A 151 -6.65 -1.07 -7.79
N GLY A 152 -7.61 -1.95 -8.01
CA GLY A 152 -7.87 -2.58 -9.29
C GLY A 152 -9.28 -3.15 -9.33
N SER A 153 -9.87 -3.20 -10.51
CA SER A 153 -11.19 -3.78 -10.73
C SER A 153 -11.08 -5.23 -11.18
N ILE A 154 -12.14 -5.99 -10.99
CA ILE A 154 -12.28 -7.32 -11.57
C ILE A 154 -13.50 -7.35 -12.49
N SER A 155 -13.55 -8.35 -13.36
CA SER A 155 -14.55 -8.46 -14.42
C SER A 155 -15.99 -8.60 -13.94
N ASP A 156 -16.22 -8.94 -12.67
CA ASP A 156 -17.57 -8.99 -12.06
C ASP A 156 -18.09 -7.61 -11.59
N GLY A 157 -17.30 -6.54 -11.79
CA GLY A 157 -17.63 -5.17 -11.45
C GLY A 157 -17.28 -4.74 -10.01
N GLU A 158 -16.66 -5.61 -9.21
CA GLU A 158 -16.09 -5.20 -7.91
C GLU A 158 -14.73 -4.49 -8.10
N THR A 159 -14.47 -3.51 -7.23
CA THR A 159 -13.15 -2.90 -7.07
C THR A 159 -12.52 -3.42 -5.78
N ILE A 160 -11.30 -3.92 -5.91
CA ILE A 160 -10.45 -4.32 -4.80
C ILE A 160 -9.52 -3.16 -4.49
N TYR A 161 -9.29 -2.91 -3.21
CA TYR A 161 -8.31 -1.93 -2.81
C TYR A 161 -7.61 -2.29 -1.51
N ALA A 162 -6.30 -2.05 -1.48
CA ALA A 162 -5.53 -1.94 -0.26
C ALA A 162 -5.55 -0.48 0.20
N GLN A 163 -5.64 -0.25 1.50
CA GLN A 163 -5.67 1.09 2.10
C GLN A 163 -4.69 1.16 3.28
N ALA A 164 -3.82 2.17 3.29
CA ALA A 164 -3.01 2.55 4.45
C ALA A 164 -3.08 4.06 4.68
N LEU A 165 -2.64 4.48 5.87
CA LEU A 165 -2.36 5.87 6.19
C LEU A 165 -0.88 5.95 6.55
N LEU A 166 -0.11 6.67 5.73
CA LEU A 166 1.33 6.84 5.90
C LEU A 166 1.59 8.05 6.79
N ILE A 167 2.68 8.01 7.57
CA ILE A 167 3.19 9.18 8.29
C ILE A 167 4.42 9.70 7.54
N GLN A 168 4.41 10.99 7.17
CA GLN A 168 5.45 11.67 6.41
C GLN A 168 5.63 13.08 6.98
N THR A 169 6.85 13.47 7.36
CA THR A 169 7.18 14.80 7.90
C THR A 169 7.96 15.69 6.94
#